data_AF-A0A954G7N2-F1
#
_entry.id   AF-A0A954G7N2-F1
#
_cell.length_a   1.000
_cell.length_b   1.000
_cell.length_c   1.000
_cell.angle_alpha   90.00
_cell.angle_beta   90.00
_cell.angle_gamma   90.00
#
_symmetry.space_group_name_H-M   'P 1'
#
loop_
_entity.id
_entity.type
_entity.pdbx_description
1 polymer ?
#
loop_
_entity_poly.entity_id
_entity_poly.type
_entity_poly.pdbx_seq_one_letter_code
_entity_poly.pdbx_strand_id
1 'polypeptide(L)'
;MSQPTVAIIGASADRQKYGNKSVRAHLKQGYEVFPVHPSETNIEGLTVYRSLADIPVAHLNRISVYVPPQIGIGLLEEIQAKGADEVWFNPGSESPELLQRAGELGLNIIQACSIIDIGESPSAHPG
;
A
#
# COMPACT_ATOMS: atom_id res chain seq x y z
N MET A 1 -22.65 2.49 -3.45
CA MET A 1 -21.39 3.01 -2.88
C MET A 1 -20.30 2.72 -3.91
N SER A 2 -19.40 3.67 -4.16
CA SER A 2 -18.26 3.45 -5.06
C SER A 2 -17.33 2.37 -4.48
N GLN A 3 -16.70 1.58 -5.34
CA GLN A 3 -15.68 0.63 -4.94
C GLN A 3 -14.49 1.38 -4.32
N PRO A 4 -14.00 1.00 -3.11
CA PRO A 4 -12.86 1.68 -2.50
C PRO A 4 -11.57 1.30 -3.22
N THR A 5 -10.65 2.26 -3.37
CA THR A 5 -9.38 2.08 -4.07
C THR A 5 -8.22 1.96 -3.09
N VAL A 6 -7.24 1.09 -3.39
CA VAL A 6 -6.01 0.96 -2.60
C VAL A 6 -4.79 0.76 -3.49
N ALA A 7 -3.74 1.56 -3.26
CA ALA A 7 -2.41 1.25 -3.78
C ALA A 7 -1.59 0.50 -2.74
N ILE A 8 -0.93 -0.58 -3.16
CA ILE A 8 -0.09 -1.40 -2.27
C ILE A 8 1.36 -1.26 -2.70
N ILE A 9 2.10 -0.44 -1.96
CA ILE A 9 3.52 -0.17 -2.17
C ILE A 9 4.34 -1.30 -1.53
N GLY A 10 5.24 -1.89 -2.32
CA GLY A 10 5.95 -3.10 -1.91
C GLY A 10 5.14 -4.37 -2.15
N ALA A 11 4.20 -4.34 -3.12
CA ALA A 11 3.55 -5.54 -3.61
C ALA A 11 4.61 -6.53 -4.15
N SER A 12 4.32 -7.83 -4.10
CA SER A 12 5.26 -8.86 -4.56
C SER A 12 4.54 -10.03 -5.24
N ALA A 13 5.22 -10.68 -6.18
CA ALA A 13 4.80 -11.98 -6.72
C ALA A 13 5.02 -13.12 -5.71
N ASP A 14 5.89 -12.93 -4.71
CA ASP A 14 6.09 -13.89 -3.62
C ASP A 14 4.92 -13.83 -2.63
N ARG A 15 4.11 -14.89 -2.64
CA ARG A 15 2.89 -15.01 -1.83
C ARG A 15 3.14 -15.10 -0.33
N GLN A 16 4.37 -15.40 0.09
CA GLN A 16 4.75 -15.37 1.50
C GLN A 16 4.90 -13.94 2.04
N LYS A 17 5.19 -12.97 1.18
CA LYS A 17 5.41 -11.57 1.60
C LYS A 17 4.11 -10.86 1.92
N TYR A 18 4.16 -9.97 2.91
CA TYR A 18 3.00 -9.19 3.35
C TYR A 18 2.42 -8.30 2.26
N GLY A 19 3.24 -7.75 1.36
CA GLY A 19 2.74 -7.00 0.21
C GLY A 19 1.81 -7.83 -0.69
N ASN A 20 2.13 -9.10 -0.96
CA ASN A 20 1.25 -10.00 -1.70
C ASN A 20 -0.01 -10.36 -0.89
N LYS A 21 0.15 -10.69 0.40
CA LYS A 21 -0.98 -10.99 1.28
C LYS A 21 -1.98 -9.83 1.32
N SER A 22 -1.48 -8.59 1.33
CA SER A 22 -2.31 -7.40 1.30
C SER A 22 -3.08 -7.26 -0.02
N VAL A 23 -2.45 -7.55 -1.16
CA VAL A 23 -3.13 -7.58 -2.48
C VAL A 23 -4.31 -8.55 -2.44
N ARG A 24 -4.08 -9.79 -1.98
CA ARG A 24 -5.14 -10.82 -1.91
C ARG A 24 -6.23 -10.47 -0.90
N ALA A 25 -5.86 -9.92 0.25
CA ALA A 25 -6.81 -9.51 1.28
C ALA A 25 -7.73 -8.38 0.80
N HIS A 26 -7.18 -7.31 0.22
CA HIS A 26 -7.96 -6.19 -0.28
C HIS A 26 -8.82 -6.58 -1.49
N LEU A 27 -8.30 -7.43 -2.40
CA LEU A 27 -9.11 -7.99 -3.50
C LEU A 27 -10.31 -8.78 -2.97
N LYS A 28 -10.09 -9.64 -1.97
CA LYS A 28 -11.17 -10.43 -1.34
C LYS A 28 -12.23 -9.56 -0.68
N GLN A 29 -11.83 -8.41 -0.11
CA GLN A 29 -12.73 -7.43 0.49
C GLN A 29 -13.36 -6.47 -0.55
N GLY A 30 -13.12 -6.69 -1.84
CA GLY A 30 -13.78 -5.96 -2.92
C GLY A 30 -13.15 -4.61 -3.25
N TYR A 31 -11.92 -4.32 -2.80
CA TYR A 31 -11.22 -3.10 -3.21
C TYR A 31 -10.79 -3.18 -4.68
N GLU A 32 -10.71 -2.03 -5.35
CA GLU A 32 -9.92 -1.89 -6.55
C GLU A 32 -8.45 -1.73 -6.12
N VAL A 33 -7.62 -2.72 -6.45
CA VAL A 33 -6.25 -2.83 -5.96
C VAL A 33 -5.26 -2.45 -7.05
N PHE A 34 -4.33 -1.55 -6.73
CA PHE A 34 -3.23 -1.13 -7.58
C PHE A 34 -1.89 -1.56 -6.95
N PRO A 35 -1.33 -2.71 -7.35
CA PRO A 35 -0.01 -3.13 -6.89
C PRO A 35 1.07 -2.18 -7.42
N VAL A 36 2.00 -1.77 -6.55
CA VAL A 36 3.13 -0.92 -6.91
C VAL A 36 4.44 -1.65 -6.63
N HIS A 37 5.23 -1.88 -7.67
CA HIS A 37 6.54 -2.51 -7.59
C HIS A 37 7.45 -2.03 -8.75
N PRO A 38 8.76 -1.79 -8.53
CA PRO A 38 9.64 -1.19 -9.56
C PRO A 38 9.79 -2.01 -10.86
N SER A 39 9.65 -3.33 -10.79
CA SER A 39 10.00 -4.25 -11.89
C SER A 39 8.99 -5.36 -12.16
N GLU A 40 8.02 -5.59 -11.28
CA GLU A 40 7.03 -6.66 -11.50
C GLU A 40 6.00 -6.12 -12.47
N THR A 41 5.42 -7.00 -13.28
CA THR A 41 4.45 -6.60 -14.32
C THR A 41 3.06 -7.20 -14.08
N ASN A 42 2.99 -8.31 -13.35
CA ASN A 42 1.75 -8.96 -12.96
C ASN A 42 1.85 -9.54 -11.54
N ILE A 43 0.86 -9.25 -10.69
CA ILE A 43 0.74 -9.84 -9.34
C ILE A 43 -0.71 -10.24 -9.13
N GLU A 44 -0.97 -11.52 -8.84
CA GLU A 44 -2.32 -12.08 -8.66
C GLU A 44 -3.28 -11.73 -9.82
N GLY A 45 -2.75 -11.66 -11.06
CA GLY A 45 -3.52 -11.33 -12.25
C GLY A 45 -3.74 -9.83 -12.50
N LEU A 46 -3.29 -8.96 -11.60
CA LEU A 46 -3.41 -7.51 -11.73
C LEU A 46 -2.22 -6.89 -12.47
N THR A 47 -2.49 -5.83 -13.22
CA THR A 47 -1.46 -4.91 -13.73
C THR A 47 -0.70 -4.28 -12.56
N VAL A 48 0.63 -4.34 -12.61
CA VAL A 48 1.50 -3.72 -11.61
C VAL A 48 2.05 -2.42 -12.15
N TYR A 49 2.03 -1.38 -11.31
CA TYR A 49 2.52 -0.05 -11.64
C TYR A 49 3.91 0.16 -11.06
N ARG A 50 4.78 0.85 -11.80
CA ARG A 50 6.16 1.12 -11.37
C ARG A 50 6.23 2.21 -10.30
N SER A 51 5.31 3.16 -10.39
CA SER A 51 5.14 4.28 -9.46
C SER A 51 3.65 4.54 -9.23
N LEU A 52 3.33 5.28 -8.17
CA LEU A 52 2.00 5.80 -7.93
C LEU A 52 1.56 6.69 -9.09
N ALA A 53 2.46 7.50 -9.67
CA ALA A 53 2.13 8.39 -10.78
C ALA A 53 1.51 7.67 -11.98
N ASP A 54 1.88 6.40 -12.21
CA ASP A 54 1.38 5.58 -13.31
C ASP A 54 -0.05 5.02 -13.08
N ILE A 55 -0.56 5.06 -11.84
CA ILE A 55 -1.89 4.55 -11.51
C ILE A 55 -2.97 5.44 -12.16
N PRO A 56 -3.95 4.86 -12.89
CA PRO A 56 -4.94 5.59 -13.71
C PRO A 56 -6.07 6.24 -12.89
N VAL A 57 -5.81 6.59 -11.64
CA VAL A 57 -6.72 7.36 -10.79
C VAL A 57 -5.97 8.53 -10.15
N ALA A 58 -6.66 9.67 -10.07
CA ALA A 58 -6.07 10.91 -9.58
C ALA A 58 -5.95 10.97 -8.05
N HIS A 59 -6.76 10.20 -7.32
CA HIS A 59 -6.79 10.16 -5.86
C HIS A 59 -7.18 8.76 -5.39
N LEU A 60 -6.63 8.31 -4.26
CA LEU A 60 -6.87 6.98 -3.70
C LEU A 60 -7.61 7.08 -2.36
N ASN A 61 -8.40 6.07 -2.00
CA ASN A 61 -8.90 6.00 -0.63
C ASN A 61 -7.79 5.57 0.33
N ARG A 62 -6.91 4.67 -0.10
CA ARG A 62 -5.84 4.14 0.74
C ARG A 62 -4.53 3.97 -0.03
N ILE A 63 -3.42 4.32 0.61
CA ILE A 63 -2.08 3.85 0.25
C ILE A 63 -1.60 2.98 1.40
N SER A 64 -1.17 1.74 1.11
CA SER A 64 -0.69 0.79 2.10
C SER A 64 0.76 0.41 1.82
N VAL A 65 1.66 0.70 2.77
CA VAL A 65 3.11 0.62 2.60
C VAL A 65 3.65 -0.65 3.28
N TYR A 66 4.42 -1.44 2.52
CA TYR A 66 5.07 -2.69 2.96
C TYR A 66 6.57 -2.74 2.65
N VAL A 67 7.18 -1.60 2.33
CA VAL A 67 8.63 -1.50 2.13
C VAL A 67 9.33 -1.10 3.44
N PRO A 68 10.62 -1.40 3.60
CA PRO A 68 11.40 -0.92 4.75
C PRO A 68 11.35 0.61 4.90
N PRO A 69 11.46 1.16 6.13
CA PRO A 69 11.28 2.59 6.39
C PRO A 69 12.19 3.50 5.56
N GLN A 70 13.44 3.11 5.32
CA GLN A 70 14.38 3.87 4.50
C GLN A 70 13.93 4.02 3.04
N ILE A 71 13.21 3.03 2.51
CA ILE A 71 12.60 3.12 1.18
C ILE A 71 11.33 3.98 1.27
N GLY A 72 10.50 3.75 2.31
CA GLY A 72 9.28 4.52 2.54
C GLY A 72 9.50 6.03 2.64
N ILE A 73 10.57 6.47 3.31
CA ILE A 73 10.97 7.90 3.39
C ILE A 73 11.16 8.50 2.00
N GLY A 74 11.84 7.78 1.10
CA GLY A 74 12.07 8.22 -0.28
C GLY A 74 10.81 8.29 -1.14
N LEU A 75 9.70 7.70 -0.69
CA LEU A 75 8.43 7.68 -1.41
C LEU A 75 7.42 8.71 -0.87
N LEU A 76 7.72 9.42 0.22
CA LEU A 76 6.74 10.29 0.89
C LEU A 76 6.24 11.43 -0.01
N GLU A 77 7.12 12.03 -0.81
CA GLU A 77 6.74 13.09 -1.75
C GLU A 77 5.86 12.55 -2.89
N GLU A 78 6.13 11.32 -3.35
CA GLU A 78 5.31 10.64 -4.35
C GLU A 78 3.92 10.29 -3.79
N ILE A 79 3.87 9.82 -2.54
CA ILE A 79 2.63 9.54 -1.80
C ILE A 79 1.80 10.82 -1.66
N GLN A 80 2.43 11.93 -1.25
CA GLN A 80 1.77 13.23 -1.14
C GLN A 80 1.25 13.70 -2.51
N ALA A 81 2.05 13.59 -3.56
CA ALA A 81 1.69 14.03 -4.90
C ALA A 81 0.54 13.22 -5.51
N LYS A 82 0.47 11.90 -5.25
CA LYS A 82 -0.67 11.08 -5.68
C LYS A 82 -1.95 11.45 -4.93
N GLY A 83 -1.85 11.74 -3.63
CA GLY A 83 -3.02 12.03 -2.79
C GLY A 83 -3.78 10.76 -2.39
N ALA A 84 -4.07 10.64 -1.09
CA ALA A 84 -4.94 9.61 -0.56
C ALA A 84 -5.67 10.07 0.71
N ASP A 85 -6.83 9.47 0.98
CA ASP A 85 -7.56 9.73 2.23
C ASP A 85 -6.79 9.19 3.45
N GLU A 86 -6.12 8.04 3.28
CA GLU A 86 -5.35 7.36 4.33
C GLU A 86 -4.01 6.81 3.80
N VAL A 87 -2.94 6.97 4.59
CA VAL A 87 -1.63 6.37 4.34
C VAL A 87 -1.26 5.44 5.49
N TRP A 88 -1.20 4.15 5.20
CA TRP A 88 -0.95 3.10 6.17
C TRP A 88 0.51 2.66 6.15
N PHE A 89 1.21 2.87 7.26
CA PHE A 89 2.48 2.21 7.52
C PHE A 89 2.21 0.95 8.34
N ASN A 90 2.30 -0.19 7.66
CA ASN A 90 2.08 -1.51 8.25
C ASN A 90 3.27 -1.92 9.13
N PRO A 91 3.09 -2.85 10.08
CA PRO A 91 4.14 -3.23 11.02
C PRO A 91 5.48 -3.52 10.36
N GLY A 92 6.52 -2.77 10.74
CA GLY A 92 7.87 -2.87 10.21
C GLY A 92 8.19 -1.98 9.01
N SER A 93 7.24 -1.15 8.55
CA SER A 93 7.46 -0.15 7.49
C SER A 93 7.64 1.28 8.03
N GLU A 94 7.41 1.46 9.32
CA GLU A 94 7.49 2.73 10.04
C GLU A 94 8.85 2.97 10.71
N SER A 95 9.21 4.25 10.86
CA SER A 95 10.28 4.71 11.75
C SER A 95 9.93 6.09 12.30
N PRO A 96 10.50 6.54 13.44
CA PRO A 96 10.25 7.88 13.96
C PRO A 96 10.52 9.00 12.93
N GLU A 97 11.62 8.88 12.18
CA GLU A 97 11.99 9.82 11.10
C GLU A 97 10.95 9.83 9.98
N LEU A 98 10.52 8.64 9.53
CA LEU A 98 9.50 8.52 8.48
C LEU A 98 8.19 9.19 8.90
N LEU A 99 7.75 8.93 10.13
CA LEU A 99 6.48 9.44 10.63
C LEU A 99 6.51 10.95 10.83
N GLN A 100 7.64 11.47 11.33
CA GLN A 100 7.87 12.91 11.42
C GLN A 100 7.77 13.57 10.04
N ARG A 101 8.50 13.06 9.05
CA ARG A 101 8.51 13.64 7.72
C ARG A 101 7.16 13.54 7.03
N ALA A 102 6.48 12.41 7.17
CA ALA A 102 5.14 12.21 6.64
C ALA A 102 4.14 13.20 7.27
N GLY A 103 4.27 13.50 8.56
CA GLY A 103 3.46 14.48 9.26
C GLY A 103 3.70 15.91 8.78
N GLU A 104 4.96 16.28 8.53
CA GLU A 104 5.33 17.58 7.94
C GLU A 104 4.73 17.79 6.53
N LEU A 105 4.54 16.70 5.78
CA LEU A 105 3.89 16.70 4.47
C LEU A 105 2.36 16.72 4.55
N GLY A 106 1.79 16.68 5.76
CA GLY A 106 0.34 16.71 5.98
C GLY A 106 -0.38 15.41 5.60
N LEU A 107 0.34 14.27 5.56
CA LEU A 107 -0.27 12.98 5.26
C LEU A 107 -1.16 12.52 6.43
N ASN A 108 -2.32 11.94 6.11
CA ASN A 108 -3.16 11.26 7.12
C ASN A 108 -2.60 9.87 7.40
N ILE A 109 -1.76 9.78 8.43
CA ILE A 109 -0.97 8.58 8.74
C ILE A 109 -1.73 7.65 9.67
N ILE A 110 -1.75 6.36 9.33
CA ILE A 110 -2.26 5.29 10.17
C ILE A 110 -1.16 4.24 10.39
N GLN A 111 -0.86 3.94 11.66
CA GLN A 111 0.12 2.93 12.07
C GLN A 111 -0.59 1.70 12.60
N ALA A 112 -0.96 0.80 11.69
CA ALA A 112 -1.65 -0.44 12.02
C ALA A 112 -1.55 -1.42 10.84
N CYS A 113 -2.02 -2.65 11.04
CA CYS A 113 -2.09 -3.61 9.96
C CYS A 113 -3.35 -3.38 9.11
N SER A 114 -3.17 -2.88 7.89
CA SER A 114 -4.29 -2.63 6.96
C SER A 114 -5.07 -3.90 6.57
N ILE A 115 -4.45 -5.08 6.67
CA ILE A 115 -5.14 -6.37 6.45
C ILE A 115 -6.14 -6.65 7.59
N ILE A 116 -5.74 -6.39 8.84
CA ILE A 116 -6.61 -6.60 10.00
C ILE A 116 -7.76 -5.59 10.00
N ASP A 117 -7.47 -4.34 9.63
CA ASP A 117 -8.46 -3.27 9.55
C ASP A 117 -9.63 -3.61 8.61
N ILE A 118 -9.35 -4.22 7.45
CA ILE A 118 -10.39 -4.65 6.51
C ILE A 118 -11.06 -5.98 6.91
N GLY A 119 -10.83 -6.48 8.12
CA GLY A 119 -11.46 -7.70 8.65
C GLY A 119 -10.81 -9.01 8.17
N GLU A 120 -9.62 -8.96 7.56
CA GLU A 120 -8.87 -10.13 7.14
C GLU A 120 -7.77 -10.49 8.16
N SER A 121 -7.21 -11.71 8.04
CA SER A 121 -6.02 -12.10 8.79
C SER A 121 -4.87 -12.37 7.82
N PRO A 122 -3.64 -11.89 8.07
CA PRO A 122 -2.47 -12.27 7.27
C PRO A 122 -2.25 -13.79 7.22
N SER A 123 -2.71 -14.55 8.23
CA SER A 123 -2.63 -16.01 8.23
C SER A 123 -3.66 -16.68 7.32
N ALA A 124 -4.75 -16.00 6.96
CA ALA A 124 -5.73 -16.47 6.00
C ALA A 124 -5.24 -16.43 4.54
N HIS A 125 -4.08 -15.79 4.32
CA HIS A 125 -3.41 -15.68 3.03
C HIS A 125 -2.02 -16.34 3.09
N PRO A 126 -1.93 -17.67 3.25
CA PRO A 126 -0.65 -18.37 3.19
C PRO A 126 -0.04 -18.27 1.77
N GLY A 127 1.26 -18.55 1.63
CA GLY A 127 1.89 -18.54 0.30
C GLY A 127 1.33 -19.62 -0.64
#